data_AF-A0A1Q6UHA8-F1
#
_entry.id   AF-A0A1Q6UHA8-F1
#
_cell.length_a   1.000
_cell.length_b   1.000
_cell.length_c   1.000
_cell.angle_alpha   90.00
_cell.angle_beta   90.00
_cell.angle_gamma   90.00
#
_symmetry.space_group_name_H-M   'P 1'
#
loop_
_entity.id
_entity.type
_entity.pdbx_description
1 polymer ?
#
loop_
_entity_poly.entity_id
_entity_poly.type
_entity_poly.pdbx_seq_one_letter_code
_entity_poly.pdbx_strand_id
1 'polypeptide(L)'
;MDPNTYYFNNSRQNLNLADSWRLSDGSEVSANVSSSTNIIFDQIWWLNYYTMPIVKSVTVNASGGTFNLNGDTWVGSVEDTVLNFSDTDVNRRGLVISQCGNNEGNNGFKVGGNLVFNSSNYMNVVMACQKDYNMETGESAHTGSYYFNVGGQLQFNHSGDSGFIRFTMSEASGGDLWPSGTGYTKFNPHVVGNIGGLSGRGVFSATKWLSTTVDINFVSNSEGVFQGGVWTGAFTRSSTEDYSSDSSEQWQREVYQNSIGSTASVAFVMDSGNRSVKQTVNLQSAKTFFGDSTSETDIESFTVEVRSGNLEFNSELAIDKVTLAGDNALLKFTSAQKVGEFVIDAGALAFGGKITAGDFTVAAVSADIIFTAADLAAHEIVVVEFDYLSNDFDPNEVFTAYDENGNEIGGEFSLTGGMGESGSLVFTVPEPAAYAAALGALALFIAVRRRK
;
A
#
# COMPACT_ATOMS: atom_id res chain seq x y z
N MET A 1 -30.97 10.30 -22.09
CA MET A 1 -29.59 10.80 -22.02
C MET A 1 -29.43 11.48 -20.68
N ASP A 2 -28.39 11.13 -19.92
CA ASP A 2 -28.01 11.93 -18.76
C ASP A 2 -27.27 13.19 -19.26
N PRO A 3 -27.81 14.40 -19.04
CA PRO A 3 -27.19 15.64 -19.50
C PRO A 3 -25.86 15.95 -18.81
N ASN A 4 -25.45 15.16 -17.82
CA ASN A 4 -24.20 15.34 -17.08
C ASN A 4 -23.15 14.28 -17.39
N THR A 5 -23.38 13.37 -18.33
CA THR A 5 -22.41 12.32 -18.69
C THR A 5 -21.80 12.58 -20.06
N TYR A 6 -20.49 12.88 -20.07
CA TYR A 6 -19.74 13.36 -21.23
C TYR A 6 -18.76 12.30 -21.70
N TYR A 7 -18.73 12.07 -23.00
CA TYR A 7 -17.83 11.14 -23.66
C TYR A 7 -16.70 11.91 -24.33
N PHE A 8 -15.48 11.44 -24.13
CA PHE A 8 -14.30 12.09 -24.67
C PHE A 8 -14.27 12.02 -26.21
N ASN A 9 -14.08 13.18 -26.84
CA ASN A 9 -13.95 13.32 -28.28
C ASN A 9 -12.47 13.43 -28.69
N ASN A 10 -11.88 12.32 -29.16
CA ASN A 10 -10.47 12.24 -29.56
C ASN A 10 -10.04 13.24 -30.65
N SER A 11 -10.97 13.85 -31.40
CA SER A 11 -10.62 14.88 -32.39
C SER A 11 -10.18 16.21 -31.77
N ARG A 12 -10.37 16.42 -30.47
CA ARG A 12 -10.07 17.66 -29.75
C ARG A 12 -9.39 17.34 -28.42
N GLN A 13 -8.16 17.80 -28.22
CA GLN A 13 -7.31 17.41 -27.08
C GLN A 13 -7.33 18.40 -25.89
N ASN A 14 -8.35 19.26 -25.74
CA ASN A 14 -8.42 20.23 -24.63
C ASN A 14 -9.62 19.95 -23.72
N LEU A 15 -9.40 19.24 -22.62
CA LEU A 15 -10.45 18.81 -21.68
C LEU A 15 -11.24 19.96 -21.03
N ASN A 16 -10.71 21.19 -21.04
CA ASN A 16 -11.41 22.34 -20.48
C ASN A 16 -12.47 22.92 -21.44
N LEU A 17 -12.52 22.45 -22.69
CA LEU A 17 -13.43 22.96 -23.71
C LEU A 17 -14.57 21.98 -23.95
N ALA A 18 -15.80 22.50 -24.03
CA ALA A 18 -16.97 21.79 -24.50
C ALA A 18 -16.71 20.91 -25.74
N ASP A 19 -15.97 21.41 -26.73
CA ASP A 19 -15.67 20.70 -28.00
C ASP A 19 -14.93 19.35 -27.82
N SER A 20 -14.24 19.16 -26.69
CA SER A 20 -13.59 17.88 -26.34
C SER A 20 -14.55 16.83 -25.81
N TRP A 21 -15.84 17.15 -25.73
CA TRP A 21 -16.85 16.31 -25.12
C TRP A 21 -18.10 16.20 -26.00
N ARG A 22 -18.75 15.04 -25.91
CA ARG A 22 -20.05 14.79 -26.55
C ARG A 22 -20.97 14.09 -25.58
N LEU A 23 -22.26 14.21 -25.81
CA LEU A 23 -23.24 13.43 -25.07
C LEU A 23 -23.40 12.04 -25.72
N SER A 24 -24.10 11.12 -25.05
CA SER A 24 -24.24 9.72 -25.48
C SER A 24 -24.86 9.53 -26.87
N ASP A 25 -25.60 10.53 -27.40
CA ASP A 25 -26.20 10.50 -28.73
C ASP A 25 -25.33 11.16 -29.82
N GLY A 26 -24.12 11.62 -29.45
CA GLY A 26 -23.17 12.28 -30.33
C GLY A 26 -23.33 13.79 -30.48
N SER A 27 -24.34 14.39 -29.84
CA SER A 27 -24.53 15.85 -29.80
C SER A 27 -23.45 16.57 -29.00
N GLU A 28 -23.24 17.84 -29.32
CA GLU A 28 -22.28 18.72 -28.63
C GLU A 28 -22.79 19.06 -27.23
N VAL A 29 -21.86 19.16 -26.27
CA VAL A 29 -22.18 19.63 -24.93
C VAL A 29 -22.32 21.16 -24.92
N SER A 30 -23.21 21.69 -24.08
CA SER A 30 -23.47 23.13 -23.98
C SER A 30 -22.61 23.86 -22.95
N ALA A 31 -21.83 23.12 -22.16
CA ALA A 31 -21.02 23.65 -21.07
C ALA A 31 -19.71 22.87 -20.91
N ASN A 32 -18.75 23.50 -20.22
CA ASN A 32 -17.49 22.86 -19.84
C ASN A 32 -17.73 21.85 -18.69
N VAL A 33 -16.79 20.92 -18.53
CA VAL A 33 -16.79 19.94 -17.43
C VAL A 33 -16.62 20.62 -16.06
N SER A 34 -17.23 20.05 -15.03
CA SER A 34 -17.17 20.51 -13.65
C SER A 34 -17.33 19.36 -12.66
N SER A 35 -17.34 19.66 -11.36
CA SER A 35 -17.52 18.67 -10.28
C SER A 35 -18.89 17.98 -10.26
N SER A 36 -19.84 18.37 -11.13
CA SER A 36 -21.11 17.67 -11.34
C SER A 36 -21.16 16.81 -12.60
N THR A 37 -20.08 16.79 -13.39
CA THR A 37 -20.00 16.09 -14.68
C THR A 37 -19.35 14.72 -14.54
N ASN A 38 -19.94 13.66 -15.09
CA ASN A 38 -19.29 12.37 -15.26
C ASN A 38 -18.56 12.36 -16.60
N ILE A 39 -17.31 11.90 -16.64
CA ILE A 39 -16.55 11.79 -17.90
C ILE A 39 -16.23 10.33 -18.20
N ILE A 40 -16.40 9.94 -19.47
CA ILE A 40 -16.17 8.60 -19.97
C ILE A 40 -15.15 8.65 -21.12
N PHE A 41 -14.12 7.83 -21.02
CA PHE A 41 -13.11 7.63 -22.03
C PHE A 41 -13.23 6.23 -22.63
N ASP A 42 -13.97 6.10 -23.73
CA ASP A 42 -14.09 4.84 -24.48
C ASP A 42 -12.96 4.62 -25.49
N GLN A 43 -12.11 5.62 -25.69
CA GLN A 43 -10.91 5.60 -26.51
C GLN A 43 -9.93 6.66 -26.00
N ILE A 44 -8.66 6.31 -25.85
CA ILE A 44 -7.59 7.25 -25.43
C ILE A 44 -6.33 6.91 -26.21
N TRP A 45 -5.68 7.92 -26.79
CA TRP A 45 -4.36 7.76 -27.42
C TRP A 45 -3.31 8.58 -26.68
N TRP A 46 -3.46 9.90 -26.70
CA TRP A 46 -2.53 10.82 -26.05
C TRP A 46 -3.25 12.08 -25.62
N LEU A 47 -3.05 12.48 -24.37
CA LEU A 47 -3.61 13.71 -23.82
C LEU A 47 -2.51 14.50 -23.11
N ASN A 48 -2.17 15.66 -23.68
CA ASN A 48 -1.27 16.64 -23.08
C ASN A 48 -2.04 17.56 -22.14
N TYR A 49 -1.66 17.60 -20.85
CA TYR A 49 -2.33 18.44 -19.87
C TYR A 49 -1.46 19.58 -19.37
N TYR A 50 -2.05 20.77 -19.37
CA TYR A 50 -1.66 21.88 -18.51
C TYR A 50 -2.65 22.08 -17.35
N THR A 51 -3.85 21.47 -17.42
CA THR A 51 -4.85 21.37 -16.32
C THR A 51 -5.90 20.30 -16.68
N MET A 52 -6.26 19.43 -15.73
CA MET A 52 -7.46 18.59 -15.78
C MET A 52 -8.40 19.07 -14.65
N PRO A 53 -9.65 19.43 -14.94
CA PRO A 53 -10.59 19.87 -13.92
C PRO A 53 -11.02 18.69 -13.05
N ILE A 54 -11.29 18.96 -11.77
CA ILE A 54 -11.89 17.96 -10.88
C ILE A 54 -13.35 17.79 -11.28
N VAL A 55 -13.71 16.57 -11.69
CA VAL A 55 -15.06 16.22 -12.16
C VAL A 55 -15.83 15.40 -11.13
N LYS A 56 -17.08 15.03 -11.41
CA LYS A 56 -17.86 14.17 -10.52
C LYS A 56 -17.25 12.78 -10.46
N SER A 57 -17.12 12.11 -11.60
CA SER A 57 -16.55 10.77 -11.75
C SER A 57 -15.76 10.65 -13.05
N VAL A 58 -14.81 9.72 -13.07
CA VAL A 58 -14.02 9.39 -14.26
C VAL A 58 -14.15 7.91 -14.55
N THR A 59 -14.51 7.56 -15.78
CA THR A 59 -14.50 6.15 -16.25
C THR A 59 -13.63 6.02 -17.48
N VAL A 60 -12.70 5.06 -17.48
CA VAL A 60 -11.84 4.73 -18.62
C VAL A 60 -12.15 3.31 -19.06
N ASN A 61 -12.69 3.14 -20.27
CA ASN A 61 -13.07 1.83 -20.83
C ASN A 61 -12.10 1.34 -21.92
N ALA A 62 -10.99 2.05 -22.15
CA ALA A 62 -10.03 1.75 -23.20
C ALA A 62 -8.60 1.66 -22.69
N SER A 63 -7.82 0.76 -23.30
CA SER A 63 -6.39 0.61 -23.05
C SER A 63 -5.52 1.28 -24.11
N GLY A 64 -4.24 1.52 -23.78
CA GLY A 64 -3.23 2.12 -24.63
C GLY A 64 -3.16 3.65 -24.57
N GLY A 65 -3.83 4.28 -23.60
CA GLY A 65 -3.88 5.73 -23.47
C GLY A 65 -2.79 6.30 -22.56
N THR A 66 -2.32 7.52 -22.88
CA THR A 66 -1.44 8.30 -21.99
C THR A 66 -2.12 9.59 -21.53
N PHE A 67 -2.12 9.79 -20.22
CA PHE A 67 -2.45 11.02 -19.53
C PHE A 67 -1.15 11.72 -19.13
N ASN A 68 -0.80 12.79 -19.84
CA ASN A 68 0.45 13.50 -19.61
C ASN A 68 0.23 14.72 -18.72
N LEU A 69 0.56 14.59 -17.43
CA LEU A 69 0.34 15.59 -16.39
C LEU A 69 1.57 16.50 -16.24
N ASN A 70 1.34 17.79 -16.04
CA ASN A 70 2.39 18.79 -15.82
C ASN A 70 1.96 19.77 -14.70
N GLY A 71 2.90 20.15 -13.83
CA GLY A 71 2.75 21.23 -12.84
C GLY A 71 1.46 21.19 -12.00
N ASP A 72 1.38 20.29 -11.02
CA ASP A 72 0.24 20.17 -10.08
C ASP A 72 -1.09 19.74 -10.73
N THR A 73 -1.02 18.89 -11.77
CA THR A 73 -2.21 18.39 -12.47
C THR A 73 -2.60 16.98 -12.01
N TRP A 74 -3.91 16.73 -11.92
CA TRP A 74 -4.47 15.52 -11.33
C TRP A 74 -5.51 14.87 -12.24
N VAL A 75 -5.50 13.54 -12.29
CA VAL A 75 -6.70 12.78 -12.64
C VAL A 75 -7.64 12.87 -11.44
N GLY A 76 -8.56 13.83 -11.50
CA GLY A 76 -9.32 14.29 -10.34
C GLY A 76 -10.82 14.01 -10.40
N SER A 77 -11.37 13.39 -9.36
CA SER A 77 -12.83 13.19 -9.19
C SER A 77 -13.28 13.44 -7.76
N VAL A 78 -14.53 13.90 -7.59
CA VAL A 78 -15.19 14.01 -6.27
C VAL A 78 -15.67 12.64 -5.79
N GLU A 79 -16.21 11.83 -6.69
CA GLU A 79 -16.64 10.45 -6.44
C GLU A 79 -15.59 9.48 -7.00
N ASP A 80 -16.03 8.34 -7.53
CA ASP A 80 -15.16 7.26 -7.97
C ASP A 80 -14.44 7.58 -9.28
N THR A 81 -13.23 7.02 -9.41
CA THR A 81 -12.52 6.89 -10.69
C THR A 81 -12.39 5.40 -10.99
N VAL A 82 -12.87 4.97 -12.16
CA VAL A 82 -12.97 3.57 -12.55
C VAL A 82 -12.21 3.31 -13.86
N LEU A 83 -11.29 2.36 -13.84
CA LEU A 83 -10.57 1.88 -15.01
C LEU A 83 -11.08 0.47 -15.36
N ASN A 84 -11.69 0.32 -16.54
CA ASN A 84 -12.36 -0.89 -17.02
C ASN A 84 -11.78 -1.34 -18.37
N PHE A 85 -10.62 -1.98 -18.34
CA PHE A 85 -10.04 -2.53 -19.56
C PHE A 85 -9.31 -3.83 -19.29
N SER A 86 -9.11 -4.63 -20.33
CA SER A 86 -8.43 -5.91 -20.23
C SER A 86 -7.61 -6.11 -21.49
N ASP A 87 -6.31 -6.25 -21.30
CA ASP A 87 -5.35 -6.51 -22.35
C ASP A 87 -5.01 -8.01 -22.39
N THR A 88 -4.65 -8.49 -23.58
CA THR A 88 -4.17 -9.86 -23.79
C THR A 88 -2.66 -9.98 -23.68
N ASP A 89 -1.95 -8.86 -23.78
CA ASP A 89 -0.50 -8.77 -23.65
C ASP A 89 -0.13 -8.30 -22.25
N VAL A 90 0.67 -9.12 -21.55
CA VAL A 90 1.14 -8.88 -20.19
C VAL A 90 1.98 -7.62 -20.05
N ASN A 91 2.66 -7.19 -21.12
CA ASN A 91 3.53 -6.01 -21.10
C ASN A 91 2.85 -4.76 -21.65
N ARG A 92 1.62 -4.88 -22.17
CA ARG A 92 0.89 -3.73 -22.71
C ARG A 92 0.62 -2.72 -21.61
N ARG A 93 1.14 -1.51 -21.81
CA ARG A 93 0.84 -0.33 -20.99
C ARG A 93 -0.61 0.08 -21.26
N GLY A 94 -1.51 -0.35 -20.39
CA GLY A 94 -2.95 -0.14 -20.57
C GLY A 94 -3.39 1.30 -20.30
N LEU A 95 -2.89 1.91 -19.22
CA LEU A 95 -3.02 3.35 -18.97
C LEU A 95 -1.70 3.89 -18.46
N VAL A 96 -1.18 4.95 -19.09
CA VAL A 96 0.02 5.64 -18.64
C VAL A 96 -0.35 6.96 -18.00
N ILE A 97 0.06 7.17 -16.75
CA ILE A 97 0.06 8.46 -16.08
C ILE A 97 1.49 9.00 -16.16
N SER A 98 1.75 9.82 -17.16
CA SER A 98 3.06 10.44 -17.37
C SER A 98 3.15 11.72 -16.55
N GLN A 99 4.27 11.93 -15.85
CA GLN A 99 4.61 13.27 -15.36
C GLN A 99 5.83 13.80 -16.10
N CYS A 100 5.66 14.97 -16.70
CA CYS A 100 6.75 15.75 -17.26
C CYS A 100 7.25 16.73 -16.20
N GLY A 101 8.57 16.85 -16.08
CA GLY A 101 9.22 17.69 -15.09
C GLY A 101 9.21 19.16 -15.48
N ASN A 102 8.12 19.88 -15.20
CA ASN A 102 8.17 21.34 -15.17
C ASN A 102 7.48 21.88 -13.90
N ASN A 103 8.23 22.65 -13.10
CA ASN A 103 7.78 23.39 -11.91
C ASN A 103 7.51 22.62 -10.60
N GLU A 104 8.19 21.51 -10.30
CA GLU A 104 8.16 20.84 -8.97
C GLU A 104 6.78 20.31 -8.50
N GLY A 105 5.72 20.48 -9.29
CA GLY A 105 4.37 20.15 -8.90
C GLY A 105 4.11 18.64 -8.76
N ASN A 106 3.26 18.29 -7.80
CA ASN A 106 2.83 16.92 -7.51
C ASN A 106 1.77 16.47 -8.51
N ASN A 107 1.86 15.24 -9.04
CA ASN A 107 0.90 14.74 -10.02
C ASN A 107 0.39 13.34 -9.65
N GLY A 108 -0.71 12.94 -10.28
CA GLY A 108 -1.24 11.58 -10.23
C GLY A 108 -2.75 11.56 -10.05
N PHE A 109 -3.26 10.78 -9.10
CA PHE A 109 -4.69 10.63 -8.84
C PHE A 109 -5.13 11.44 -7.63
N LYS A 110 -6.29 12.10 -7.76
CA LYS A 110 -6.99 12.78 -6.64
C LYS A 110 -8.47 12.44 -6.69
N VAL A 111 -8.83 11.36 -6.02
CA VAL A 111 -10.13 10.70 -6.09
C VAL A 111 -10.80 10.83 -4.72
N GLY A 112 -11.95 11.49 -4.64
CA GLY A 112 -12.69 11.60 -3.38
C GLY A 112 -13.39 10.29 -2.97
N GLY A 113 -13.81 9.50 -3.95
CA GLY A 113 -14.34 8.14 -3.77
C GLY A 113 -13.27 7.05 -3.93
N ASN A 114 -13.67 5.92 -4.51
CA ASN A 114 -12.80 4.78 -4.80
C ASN A 114 -12.02 4.96 -6.09
N LEU A 115 -10.77 4.48 -6.11
CA LEU A 115 -10.00 4.26 -7.33
C LEU A 115 -10.09 2.77 -7.66
N VAL A 116 -10.80 2.43 -8.73
CA VAL A 116 -11.19 1.05 -9.03
C VAL A 116 -10.53 0.57 -10.31
N PHE A 117 -9.79 -0.52 -10.24
CA PHE A 117 -9.20 -1.20 -11.37
C PHE A 117 -9.98 -2.49 -11.63
N ASN A 118 -10.64 -2.59 -12.78
CA ASN A 118 -11.42 -3.76 -13.18
C ASN A 118 -10.81 -4.40 -14.43
N SER A 119 -10.41 -5.66 -14.33
CA SER A 119 -9.89 -6.42 -15.47
C SER A 119 -10.26 -7.90 -15.38
N SER A 120 -10.61 -8.52 -16.51
CA SER A 120 -10.74 -9.97 -16.62
C SER A 120 -9.47 -10.65 -17.15
N ASN A 121 -8.40 -9.90 -17.45
CA ASN A 121 -7.12 -10.44 -17.90
C ASN A 121 -5.96 -9.54 -17.41
N TYR A 122 -5.01 -9.16 -18.28
CA TYR A 122 -3.91 -8.26 -17.91
C TYR A 122 -4.39 -6.80 -17.89
N MET A 123 -3.96 -6.05 -16.88
CA MET A 123 -4.10 -4.60 -16.83
C MET A 123 -2.81 -4.03 -16.25
N ASN A 124 -2.13 -3.16 -16.99
CA ASN A 124 -1.02 -2.38 -16.46
C ASN A 124 -1.41 -0.91 -16.41
N VAL A 125 -1.51 -0.36 -15.20
CA VAL A 125 -1.54 1.08 -14.95
C VAL A 125 -0.11 1.49 -14.64
N VAL A 126 0.43 2.43 -15.40
CA VAL A 126 1.87 2.76 -15.36
C VAL A 126 2.04 4.23 -15.05
N MET A 127 2.66 4.53 -13.91
CA MET A 127 3.24 5.83 -13.66
C MET A 127 4.55 5.93 -14.44
N ALA A 128 4.57 6.75 -15.47
CA ALA A 128 5.76 7.00 -16.26
C ALA A 128 6.46 8.25 -15.74
N CYS A 129 7.68 8.07 -15.27
CA CYS A 129 8.53 9.09 -14.71
C CYS A 129 9.49 9.62 -15.78
N GLN A 130 9.27 10.88 -16.17
CA GLN A 130 10.12 11.61 -17.09
C GLN A 130 10.89 12.68 -16.33
N LYS A 131 12.18 12.79 -16.61
CA LYS A 131 12.99 13.92 -16.15
C LYS A 131 13.40 14.73 -17.36
N ASP A 132 13.00 16.00 -17.36
CA ASP A 132 13.49 16.98 -18.32
C ASP A 132 14.92 17.34 -17.92
N TYR A 133 15.89 16.54 -18.39
CA TYR A 133 17.29 16.90 -18.32
C TYR A 133 17.74 17.38 -19.69
N ASN A 134 18.11 18.65 -19.76
CA ASN A 134 18.67 19.23 -20.97
C ASN A 134 20.15 18.83 -21.07
N MET A 135 20.48 17.89 -21.97
CA MET A 135 21.86 17.43 -22.23
C MET A 135 22.74 18.52 -22.83
N GLU A 136 22.17 19.57 -23.44
CA GLU A 136 22.94 20.69 -24.02
C GLU A 136 23.35 21.70 -22.95
N THR A 137 22.49 21.97 -21.97
CA THR A 137 22.74 22.98 -20.92
C THR A 137 23.20 22.39 -19.58
N GLY A 138 23.01 21.09 -19.37
CA GLY A 138 23.27 20.43 -18.09
C GLY A 138 22.28 20.80 -16.98
N GLU A 139 21.20 21.51 -17.31
CA GLU A 139 20.17 21.89 -16.36
C GLU A 139 19.27 20.69 -16.04
N SER A 140 19.12 20.40 -14.74
CA SER A 140 18.20 19.38 -14.25
C SER A 140 16.87 20.01 -13.86
N ALA A 141 15.77 19.57 -14.46
CA ALA A 141 14.46 19.80 -13.87
C ALA A 141 14.29 18.96 -12.60
N HIS A 142 13.60 19.53 -11.61
CA HIS A 142 13.17 18.83 -10.41
C HIS A 142 11.88 18.05 -10.70
N THR A 143 11.88 16.74 -10.39
CA THR A 143 10.67 15.91 -10.43
C THR A 143 9.97 15.98 -9.07
N GLY A 144 8.71 16.41 -9.02
CA GLY A 144 7.87 16.28 -7.83
C GLY A 144 7.56 14.82 -7.50
N SER A 145 6.98 14.56 -6.33
CA SER A 145 6.53 13.21 -5.95
C SER A 145 5.24 12.85 -6.69
N TYR A 146 5.04 11.55 -6.93
CA TYR A 146 3.80 11.01 -7.46
C TYR A 146 2.84 10.70 -6.34
N TYR A 147 1.56 10.94 -6.58
CA TYR A 147 0.52 10.69 -5.59
C TYR A 147 -0.64 9.89 -6.17
N PHE A 148 -1.20 9.02 -5.35
CA PHE A 148 -2.56 8.53 -5.53
C PHE A 148 -3.31 8.76 -4.23
N ASN A 149 -3.99 9.90 -4.19
CA ASN A 149 -4.84 10.30 -3.08
C ASN A 149 -6.26 9.78 -3.34
N VAL A 150 -6.68 8.79 -2.57
CA VAL A 150 -7.95 8.08 -2.73
C VAL A 150 -8.71 8.16 -1.40
N GLY A 151 -9.78 8.95 -1.36
CA GLY A 151 -10.61 9.10 -0.16
C GLY A 151 -11.35 7.82 0.23
N GLY A 152 -11.67 6.97 -0.75
CA GLY A 152 -12.20 5.63 -0.53
C GLY A 152 -11.14 4.54 -0.61
N GLN A 153 -11.51 3.38 -1.16
CA GLN A 153 -10.57 2.29 -1.38
C GLN A 153 -9.85 2.39 -2.72
N LEU A 154 -8.59 1.97 -2.73
CA LEU A 154 -7.93 1.48 -3.94
C LEU A 154 -8.30 0.00 -4.14
N GLN A 155 -8.93 -0.33 -5.27
CA GLN A 155 -9.51 -1.66 -5.50
C GLN A 155 -8.90 -2.34 -6.73
N PHE A 156 -8.41 -3.57 -6.56
CA PHE A 156 -7.90 -4.43 -7.62
C PHE A 156 -8.90 -5.56 -7.91
N ASN A 157 -9.89 -5.29 -8.74
CA ASN A 157 -10.97 -6.21 -9.05
C ASN A 157 -10.63 -7.04 -10.30
N HIS A 158 -9.83 -8.09 -10.10
CA HIS A 158 -9.55 -9.06 -11.14
C HIS A 158 -10.59 -10.19 -11.15
N SER A 159 -11.24 -10.43 -12.28
CA SER A 159 -12.32 -11.42 -12.41
C SER A 159 -12.00 -12.63 -13.29
N GLY A 160 -10.79 -12.71 -13.85
CA GLY A 160 -10.38 -13.77 -14.77
C GLY A 160 -9.67 -14.93 -14.07
N ASP A 161 -9.62 -16.07 -14.75
CA ASP A 161 -8.83 -17.25 -14.31
C ASP A 161 -7.32 -17.07 -14.59
N SER A 162 -6.97 -16.12 -15.46
CA SER A 162 -5.62 -15.79 -15.88
C SER A 162 -5.43 -14.29 -15.97
N GLY A 163 -4.20 -13.84 -15.82
CA GLY A 163 -3.86 -12.42 -15.83
C GLY A 163 -3.74 -11.85 -14.43
N PHE A 164 -3.57 -10.53 -14.38
CA PHE A 164 -3.46 -9.76 -13.14
C PHE A 164 -3.63 -8.27 -13.43
N ILE A 165 -3.93 -7.52 -12.38
CA ILE A 165 -3.89 -6.06 -12.38
C ILE A 165 -2.58 -5.63 -11.73
N ARG A 166 -1.78 -4.85 -12.44
CA ARG A 166 -0.53 -4.25 -11.98
C ARG A 166 -0.62 -2.74 -11.97
N PHE A 167 -0.13 -2.15 -10.89
CA PHE A 167 0.17 -0.73 -10.79
C PHE A 167 1.69 -0.54 -10.73
N THR A 168 2.29 -0.13 -11.84
CA THR A 168 3.72 0.21 -11.91
C THR A 168 3.89 1.66 -11.47
N MET A 169 4.64 1.89 -10.39
CA MET A 169 4.68 3.18 -9.68
C MET A 169 5.82 4.09 -10.12
N SER A 170 6.82 3.57 -10.84
CA SER A 170 8.05 4.32 -11.08
C SER A 170 8.69 4.06 -12.44
N GLU A 171 7.91 3.78 -13.48
CA GLU A 171 8.46 3.37 -14.77
C GLU A 171 9.27 4.47 -15.45
N ALA A 172 10.52 4.17 -15.83
CA ALA A 172 11.33 5.12 -16.57
C ALA A 172 10.74 5.35 -17.97
N SER A 173 10.73 6.61 -18.41
CA SER A 173 10.37 6.98 -19.78
C SER A 173 11.27 8.11 -20.25
N GLY A 174 11.79 7.99 -21.47
CA GLY A 174 12.51 9.03 -22.20
C GLY A 174 12.06 9.09 -23.65
N GLY A 175 12.48 10.13 -24.37
CA GLY A 175 12.19 10.32 -25.79
C GLY A 175 12.34 11.78 -26.25
N ASP A 176 12.27 11.99 -27.57
CA ASP A 176 12.27 13.28 -28.27
C ASP A 176 11.00 14.12 -28.01
N LEU A 177 10.51 14.17 -26.77
CA LEU A 177 9.28 14.91 -26.45
C LEU A 177 9.44 16.42 -26.67
N TRP A 178 10.68 16.91 -26.88
CA TRP A 178 10.98 18.31 -27.19
C TRP A 178 12.19 18.48 -28.13
N PRO A 179 12.31 19.59 -28.89
CA PRO A 179 13.26 19.72 -30.00
C PRO A 179 14.75 19.94 -29.61
N SER A 180 15.19 19.65 -28.39
CA SER A 180 16.58 19.92 -27.98
C SER A 180 17.05 18.97 -26.88
N GLY A 181 17.88 17.99 -27.25
CA GLY A 181 18.82 17.31 -26.36
C GLY A 181 18.29 16.84 -25.01
N THR A 182 17.06 16.35 -24.88
CA THR A 182 16.57 15.83 -23.60
C THR A 182 17.05 14.39 -23.37
N GLY A 183 17.81 14.17 -22.30
CA GLY A 183 18.38 12.86 -21.91
C GLY A 183 17.92 12.46 -20.52
N TYR A 184 18.29 11.27 -20.03
CA TYR A 184 17.86 10.79 -18.72
C TYR A 184 19.02 10.86 -17.71
N THR A 185 18.95 11.77 -16.74
CA THR A 185 19.82 11.69 -15.56
C THR A 185 19.11 11.04 -14.40
N LYS A 186 19.83 10.16 -13.69
CA LYS A 186 19.40 9.44 -12.48
C LYS A 186 18.52 10.32 -11.58
N PHE A 187 17.35 9.80 -11.22
CA PHE A 187 16.54 10.30 -10.11
C PHE A 187 15.91 9.14 -9.39
N ASN A 188 15.49 9.38 -8.16
CA ASN A 188 14.88 8.38 -7.30
C ASN A 188 13.40 8.76 -7.14
N PRO A 189 12.46 8.12 -7.86
CA PRO A 189 11.05 8.41 -7.72
C PRO A 189 10.60 8.18 -6.28
N HIS A 190 9.81 9.12 -5.78
CA HIS A 190 9.08 8.99 -4.53
C HIS A 190 7.58 8.99 -4.84
N VAL A 191 6.91 7.94 -4.40
CA VAL A 191 5.50 7.70 -4.68
C VAL A 191 4.76 7.60 -3.36
N VAL A 192 3.68 8.38 -3.22
CA VAL A 192 2.89 8.47 -2.00
C VAL A 192 1.44 8.10 -2.29
N GLY A 193 1.01 6.97 -1.75
CA GLY A 193 -0.38 6.54 -1.76
C GLY A 193 -1.07 6.91 -0.46
N ASN A 194 -2.04 7.81 -0.51
CA ASN A 194 -2.89 8.10 0.65
C ASN A 194 -4.28 7.50 0.37
N ILE A 195 -4.60 6.40 1.02
CA ILE A 195 -5.79 5.60 0.69
C ILE A 195 -6.68 5.34 1.93
N GLY A 196 -7.99 5.43 1.75
CA GLY A 196 -8.98 5.07 2.76
C GLY A 196 -9.11 3.56 3.02
N GLY A 197 -8.50 2.74 2.17
CA GLY A 197 -8.44 1.30 2.30
C GLY A 197 -7.91 0.63 1.04
N LEU A 198 -7.61 -0.66 1.12
CA LEU A 198 -7.06 -1.45 0.03
C LEU A 198 -7.79 -2.78 -0.08
N SER A 199 -8.25 -3.12 -1.29
CA SER A 199 -8.96 -4.39 -1.50
C SER A 199 -8.71 -5.03 -2.86
N GLY A 200 -9.06 -6.32 -2.94
CA GLY A 200 -8.99 -7.12 -4.16
C GLY A 200 -7.67 -7.88 -4.30
N ARG A 201 -7.31 -8.23 -5.53
CA ARG A 201 -6.09 -8.98 -5.86
C ARG A 201 -5.29 -8.29 -6.96
N GLY A 202 -4.06 -7.89 -6.65
CA GLY A 202 -3.23 -7.14 -7.59
C GLY A 202 -1.77 -7.03 -7.20
N VAL A 203 -1.03 -6.26 -7.99
CA VAL A 203 0.43 -6.14 -7.89
C VAL A 203 0.82 -4.67 -7.89
N PHE A 204 1.66 -4.28 -6.95
CA PHE A 204 2.39 -3.02 -7.02
C PHE A 204 3.81 -3.30 -7.52
N SER A 205 4.28 -2.56 -8.51
CA SER A 205 5.62 -2.77 -9.07
C SER A 205 6.43 -1.49 -9.05
N ALA A 206 7.64 -1.56 -8.50
CA ALA A 206 8.67 -0.57 -8.74
C ALA A 206 9.51 -1.01 -9.95
N THR A 207 9.92 -0.06 -10.80
CA THR A 207 10.68 -0.39 -12.01
C THR A 207 12.07 -0.92 -11.65
N LYS A 208 12.56 -1.98 -12.30
CA LYS A 208 13.93 -2.47 -12.08
C LYS A 208 15.02 -1.48 -12.51
N TRP A 209 14.61 -0.38 -13.15
CA TRP A 209 15.48 0.62 -13.75
C TRP A 209 15.90 1.74 -12.78
N LEU A 210 15.14 1.99 -11.72
CA LEU A 210 15.31 3.15 -10.83
C LEU A 210 15.25 2.74 -9.37
N SER A 211 15.99 3.48 -8.55
CA SER A 211 15.82 3.40 -7.11
C SER A 211 14.51 4.08 -6.73
N THR A 212 13.60 3.37 -6.07
CA THR A 212 12.23 3.87 -5.81
C THR A 212 11.90 3.82 -4.33
N THR A 213 11.28 4.88 -3.81
CA THR A 213 10.67 4.88 -2.47
C THR A 213 9.16 5.00 -2.62
N VAL A 214 8.44 4.16 -1.89
CA VAL A 214 6.98 4.10 -1.92
C VAL A 214 6.44 4.18 -0.50
N ASP A 215 5.58 5.15 -0.24
CA ASP A 215 4.86 5.27 1.03
C ASP A 215 3.37 4.98 0.77
N ILE A 216 2.84 3.94 1.42
CA ILE A 216 1.42 3.61 1.39
C ILE A 216 0.83 3.93 2.75
N ASN A 217 0.08 5.02 2.81
CA ASN A 217 -0.54 5.53 4.02
C ASN A 217 -2.04 5.22 4.01
N PHE A 218 -2.51 4.50 5.04
CA PHE A 218 -3.92 4.27 5.31
C PHE A 218 -4.45 5.44 6.14
N VAL A 219 -5.17 6.34 5.48
CA VAL A 219 -5.66 7.59 6.05
C VAL A 219 -7.16 7.70 5.90
N SER A 220 -7.83 8.33 6.87
CA SER A 220 -9.25 8.64 6.71
C SER A 220 -9.45 9.72 5.65
N ASN A 221 -10.62 9.73 5.01
CA ASN A 221 -11.01 10.83 4.14
C ASN A 221 -11.20 12.15 4.92
N SER A 222 -11.53 13.24 4.23
CA SER A 222 -11.76 14.55 4.84
C SER A 222 -12.92 14.59 5.85
N GLU A 223 -13.77 13.56 5.89
CA GLU A 223 -14.87 13.39 6.84
C GLU A 223 -14.49 12.50 8.04
N GLY A 224 -13.24 12.02 8.10
CA GLY A 224 -12.76 11.13 9.16
C GLY A 224 -13.09 9.65 8.94
N VAL A 225 -13.68 9.28 7.80
CA VAL A 225 -14.10 7.91 7.49
C VAL A 225 -12.93 7.10 6.92
N PHE A 226 -12.66 5.95 7.51
CA PHE A 226 -11.74 4.92 7.02
C PHE A 226 -12.55 3.71 6.53
N GLN A 227 -12.17 3.13 5.39
CA GLN A 227 -12.93 2.04 4.76
C GLN A 227 -12.33 0.65 4.99
N GLY A 228 -11.01 0.56 5.19
CA GLY A 228 -10.32 -0.73 5.31
C GLY A 228 -10.47 -1.60 4.06
N GLY A 229 -10.41 -2.92 4.23
CA GLY A 229 -10.54 -3.85 3.12
C GLY A 229 -9.72 -5.12 3.32
N VAL A 230 -9.77 -6.01 2.32
CA VAL A 230 -8.96 -7.22 2.26
C VAL A 230 -8.25 -7.25 0.92
N TRP A 231 -6.92 -7.20 0.96
CA TRP A 231 -6.09 -7.25 -0.23
C TRP A 231 -5.13 -8.44 -0.18
N THR A 232 -4.96 -9.09 -1.32
CA THR A 232 -3.96 -10.14 -1.52
C THR A 232 -3.13 -9.82 -2.75
N GLY A 233 -1.82 -9.78 -2.61
CA GLY A 233 -0.98 -9.36 -3.73
C GLY A 233 0.50 -9.38 -3.47
N ALA A 234 1.26 -8.86 -4.43
CA ALA A 234 2.72 -8.82 -4.38
C ALA A 234 3.24 -7.40 -4.60
N PHE A 235 4.41 -7.13 -4.02
CA PHE A 235 5.24 -5.96 -4.33
C PHE A 235 6.48 -6.43 -5.08
N THR A 236 6.64 -6.02 -6.34
CA THR A 236 7.70 -6.55 -7.21
C THR A 236 8.63 -5.50 -7.80
N ARG A 237 9.82 -5.96 -8.20
CA ARG A 237 10.72 -5.28 -9.13
C ARG A 237 10.39 -5.77 -10.53
N SER A 238 9.70 -4.95 -11.31
CA SER A 238 9.25 -5.31 -12.65
C SER A 238 9.08 -4.06 -13.51
N SER A 239 9.28 -4.24 -14.81
CA SER A 239 9.15 -3.18 -15.80
C SER A 239 8.46 -3.72 -17.03
N THR A 240 7.65 -2.88 -17.64
CA THR A 240 6.99 -3.14 -18.93
C THR A 240 7.94 -2.97 -20.13
N GLU A 241 9.09 -2.33 -19.90
CA GLU A 241 10.12 -2.07 -20.91
C GLU A 241 11.45 -2.71 -20.51
N ASP A 242 12.22 -3.06 -21.53
CA ASP A 242 13.55 -3.63 -21.40
C ASP A 242 14.63 -2.73 -22.00
N TYR A 243 15.61 -2.34 -21.18
CA TYR A 243 16.78 -1.56 -21.58
C TYR A 243 18.08 -2.37 -21.42
N SER A 244 19.07 -2.10 -22.25
CA SER A 244 20.37 -2.80 -22.21
C SER A 244 21.53 -1.87 -22.55
N SER A 245 22.77 -2.37 -22.40
CA SER A 245 23.97 -1.67 -22.86
C SER A 245 24.00 -1.42 -24.37
N ASP A 246 23.22 -2.20 -25.13
CA ASP A 246 23.17 -2.18 -26.59
C ASP A 246 21.91 -1.50 -27.13
N SER A 247 21.08 -0.92 -26.24
CA SER A 247 19.91 -0.12 -26.63
C SER A 247 20.29 0.94 -27.66
N SER A 248 19.43 1.16 -28.67
CA SER A 248 19.71 2.06 -29.79
C SER A 248 19.80 3.54 -29.36
N GLU A 249 18.92 3.94 -28.44
CA GLU A 249 18.83 5.32 -27.96
C GLU A 249 19.77 5.55 -26.78
N GLN A 250 20.40 6.73 -26.74
CA GLN A 250 21.38 7.06 -25.69
C GLN A 250 20.75 7.03 -24.29
N TRP A 251 19.56 7.61 -24.12
CA TRP A 251 18.90 7.68 -22.81
C TRP A 251 18.54 6.29 -22.27
N GLN A 252 18.22 5.32 -23.14
CA GLN A 252 17.92 3.94 -22.73
C GLN A 252 19.17 3.26 -22.15
N ARG A 253 20.33 3.45 -22.80
CA ARG A 253 21.61 2.95 -22.28
C ARG A 253 21.96 3.63 -20.95
N GLU A 254 21.68 4.92 -20.80
CA GLU A 254 21.87 5.65 -19.54
C GLU A 254 20.97 5.11 -18.42
N VAL A 255 19.69 4.86 -18.69
CA VAL A 255 18.77 4.22 -17.74
C VAL A 255 19.29 2.85 -17.31
N TYR A 256 19.73 2.03 -18.26
CA TYR A 256 20.35 0.73 -17.96
C TYR A 256 21.60 0.85 -17.07
N GLN A 257 22.50 1.80 -17.35
CA GLN A 257 23.69 2.01 -16.51
C GLN A 257 23.30 2.52 -15.11
N ASN A 258 22.31 3.41 -15.03
CA ASN A 258 21.82 3.96 -13.76
C ASN A 258 21.10 2.92 -12.89
N SER A 259 20.58 1.84 -13.49
CA SER A 259 19.85 0.80 -12.77
C SER A 259 20.75 -0.17 -12.01
N ILE A 260 22.05 -0.20 -12.31
CA ILE A 260 23.01 -1.08 -11.64
C ILE A 260 23.07 -0.73 -10.15
N GLY A 261 22.67 -1.67 -9.30
CA GLY A 261 22.56 -1.47 -7.85
C GLY A 261 21.36 -0.61 -7.42
N SER A 262 20.39 -0.38 -8.31
CA SER A 262 19.12 0.24 -7.91
C SER A 262 18.31 -0.68 -7.02
N THR A 263 17.58 -0.09 -6.09
CA THR A 263 16.79 -0.79 -5.06
C THR A 263 15.46 -0.09 -4.87
N ALA A 264 14.45 -0.81 -4.40
CA ALA A 264 13.21 -0.19 -3.98
C ALA A 264 12.87 -0.49 -2.52
N SER A 265 12.17 0.45 -1.92
CA SER A 265 11.72 0.42 -0.54
C SER A 265 10.25 0.77 -0.46
N VAL A 266 9.53 0.06 0.39
CA VAL A 266 8.11 0.30 0.66
C VAL A 266 7.91 0.53 2.14
N ALA A 267 7.22 1.61 2.49
CA ALA A 267 6.70 1.85 3.83
C ALA A 267 5.18 1.72 3.81
N PHE A 268 4.65 0.91 4.72
CA PHE A 268 3.23 0.69 4.90
C PHE A 268 2.80 1.26 6.24
N VAL A 269 2.07 2.37 6.23
CA VAL A 269 1.75 3.13 7.46
C VAL A 269 0.24 3.17 7.65
N MET A 270 -0.23 2.58 8.75
CA MET A 270 -1.61 2.70 9.21
C MET A 270 -1.71 3.86 10.18
N ASP A 271 -2.08 5.04 9.67
CA ASP A 271 -2.06 6.31 10.40
C ASP A 271 -3.44 6.80 10.83
N SER A 272 -4.50 6.12 10.40
CA SER A 272 -5.88 6.51 10.68
C SER A 272 -6.81 5.30 10.83
N GLY A 273 -8.07 5.62 11.09
CA GLY A 273 -9.12 4.66 11.39
C GLY A 273 -9.24 4.41 12.89
N ASN A 274 -10.21 3.57 13.23
CA ASN A 274 -10.43 3.08 14.58
C ASN A 274 -10.32 1.55 14.58
N ARG A 275 -10.39 0.91 15.75
CA ARG A 275 -10.27 -0.55 15.84
C ARG A 275 -11.44 -1.33 15.21
N SER A 276 -12.55 -0.67 14.84
CA SER A 276 -13.77 -1.32 14.32
C SER A 276 -13.73 -1.62 12.82
N VAL A 277 -12.91 -0.91 12.07
CA VAL A 277 -12.73 -1.14 10.63
C VAL A 277 -11.34 -1.73 10.41
N LYS A 278 -11.29 -2.93 9.83
CA LYS A 278 -10.05 -3.68 9.64
C LYS A 278 -9.51 -3.52 8.23
N GLN A 279 -8.21 -3.30 8.10
CA GLN A 279 -7.45 -3.55 6.89
C GLN A 279 -6.74 -4.90 7.02
N THR A 280 -6.90 -5.78 6.02
CA THR A 280 -6.15 -7.03 5.91
C THR A 280 -5.27 -6.99 4.68
N VAL A 281 -4.00 -7.31 4.85
CA VAL A 281 -2.98 -7.38 3.79
C VAL A 281 -2.39 -8.79 3.80
N ASN A 282 -2.54 -9.50 2.69
CA ASN A 282 -1.88 -10.77 2.45
C ASN A 282 -0.80 -10.55 1.39
N LEU A 283 0.40 -10.26 1.86
CA LEU A 283 1.58 -9.99 1.04
C LEU A 283 2.24 -11.30 0.63
N GLN A 284 2.12 -11.64 -0.65
CA GLN A 284 2.69 -12.82 -1.28
C GLN A 284 4.04 -12.51 -1.91
N SER A 285 4.92 -13.52 -1.95
CA SER A 285 6.10 -13.45 -2.80
C SER A 285 5.70 -13.42 -4.29
N ALA A 286 6.58 -12.87 -5.13
CA ALA A 286 6.42 -12.89 -6.58
C ALA A 286 6.20 -14.32 -7.08
N LYS A 287 6.93 -15.30 -6.53
CA LYS A 287 6.78 -16.71 -6.90
C LYS A 287 5.42 -17.28 -6.51
N THR A 288 4.91 -16.95 -5.32
CA THR A 288 3.57 -17.40 -4.93
C THR A 288 2.49 -16.76 -5.80
N PHE A 289 2.62 -15.46 -6.12
CA PHE A 289 1.60 -14.74 -6.87
C PHE A 289 1.58 -15.11 -8.37
N PHE A 290 2.75 -15.22 -9.00
CA PHE A 290 2.92 -15.45 -10.44
C PHE A 290 3.26 -16.89 -10.81
N GLY A 291 3.62 -17.73 -9.84
CA GLY A 291 4.15 -19.08 -10.04
C GLY A 291 5.67 -19.14 -10.07
N ASP A 292 6.21 -20.34 -9.83
CA ASP A 292 7.66 -20.58 -9.65
C ASP A 292 8.54 -20.21 -10.85
N SER A 293 7.98 -20.13 -12.05
CA SER A 293 8.70 -19.79 -13.28
C SER A 293 8.79 -18.29 -13.57
N THR A 294 8.30 -17.43 -12.67
CA THR A 294 8.34 -15.98 -12.86
C THR A 294 9.77 -15.45 -12.87
N SER A 295 10.00 -14.42 -13.70
CA SER A 295 11.23 -13.61 -13.67
C SER A 295 11.13 -12.40 -12.75
N GLU A 296 9.96 -12.15 -12.17
CA GLU A 296 9.74 -11.05 -11.23
C GLU A 296 10.39 -11.37 -9.89
N THR A 297 10.99 -10.33 -9.28
CA THR A 297 11.58 -10.44 -7.95
C THR A 297 10.77 -9.61 -6.97
N ASP A 298 10.81 -10.02 -5.71
CA ASP A 298 10.26 -9.24 -4.61
C ASP A 298 10.98 -7.89 -4.46
N ILE A 299 10.29 -6.94 -3.84
CA ILE A 299 10.90 -5.68 -3.42
C ILE A 299 11.99 -5.91 -2.37
N GLU A 300 13.06 -5.11 -2.39
CA GLU A 300 14.24 -5.37 -1.57
C GLU A 300 14.09 -4.94 -0.11
N SER A 301 13.25 -3.95 0.17
CA SER A 301 13.04 -3.40 1.51
C SER A 301 11.56 -3.11 1.78
N PHE A 302 11.09 -3.49 2.96
CA PHE A 302 9.71 -3.33 3.36
C PHE A 302 9.60 -3.03 4.86
N THR A 303 8.81 -2.01 5.21
CA THR A 303 8.51 -1.65 6.60
C THR A 303 7.02 -1.51 6.84
N VAL A 304 6.58 -1.82 8.06
CA VAL A 304 5.19 -1.70 8.49
C VAL A 304 5.12 -0.90 9.78
N GLU A 305 4.26 0.10 9.83
CA GLU A 305 4.02 0.90 11.01
C GLU A 305 2.52 1.08 11.26
N VAL A 306 2.08 0.87 12.50
CA VAL A 306 0.68 1.05 12.90
C VAL A 306 0.62 2.09 14.01
N ARG A 307 0.15 3.29 13.67
CA ARG A 307 -0.05 4.43 14.57
C ARG A 307 -1.51 4.60 14.99
N SER A 308 -2.46 4.06 14.22
CA SER A 308 -3.87 4.01 14.59
C SER A 308 -4.60 2.92 13.81
N GLY A 309 -5.80 2.54 14.25
CA GLY A 309 -6.68 1.64 13.50
C GLY A 309 -6.42 0.15 13.76
N ASN A 310 -6.95 -0.71 12.89
CA ASN A 310 -6.84 -2.17 12.98
C ASN A 310 -6.23 -2.76 11.69
N LEU A 311 -4.99 -3.25 11.78
CA LEU A 311 -4.26 -3.86 10.68
C LEU A 311 -4.01 -5.35 10.96
N GLU A 312 -4.40 -6.21 10.02
CA GLU A 312 -3.94 -7.59 9.92
C GLU A 312 -2.98 -7.69 8.73
N PHE A 313 -1.71 -7.99 9.00
CA PHE A 313 -0.66 -8.03 8.00
C PHE A 313 0.01 -9.40 8.00
N ASN A 314 -0.17 -10.14 6.91
CA ASN A 314 0.39 -11.47 6.70
C ASN A 314 1.43 -11.39 5.58
N SER A 315 2.69 -11.71 5.88
CA SER A 315 3.80 -11.57 4.94
C SER A 315 4.48 -12.88 4.60
N GLU A 316 4.69 -13.13 3.31
CA GLU A 316 5.67 -14.12 2.82
C GLU A 316 7.07 -13.51 2.61
N LEU A 317 7.16 -12.17 2.53
CA LEU A 317 8.41 -11.43 2.37
C LEU A 317 9.09 -11.20 3.72
N ALA A 318 10.41 -11.06 3.68
CA ALA A 318 11.17 -10.49 4.79
C ALA A 318 10.74 -9.03 5.00
N ILE A 319 10.49 -8.66 6.26
CA ILE A 319 10.13 -7.31 6.66
C ILE A 319 11.27 -6.75 7.48
N ASP A 320 11.78 -5.59 7.10
CA ASP A 320 12.95 -4.98 7.76
C ASP A 320 12.58 -4.48 9.15
N LYS A 321 11.40 -3.84 9.27
CA LYS A 321 10.92 -3.28 10.52
C LYS A 321 9.40 -3.31 10.61
N VAL A 322 8.90 -3.72 11.77
CA VAL A 322 7.49 -3.61 12.14
C VAL A 322 7.38 -2.82 13.43
N THR A 323 6.56 -1.77 13.42
CA THR A 323 6.38 -0.88 14.58
C THR A 323 4.90 -0.74 14.93
N LEU A 324 4.56 -0.98 16.20
CA LEU A 324 3.25 -0.69 16.77
C LEU A 324 3.38 0.51 17.72
N ALA A 325 2.86 1.68 17.32
CA ALA A 325 3.21 2.97 17.93
C ALA A 325 2.05 3.82 18.45
N GLY A 326 0.80 3.36 18.35
CA GLY A 326 -0.35 4.15 18.79
C GLY A 326 -1.22 3.47 19.82
N ASP A 327 -1.70 4.22 20.82
CA ASP A 327 -2.62 3.70 21.85
C ASP A 327 -3.89 3.08 21.25
N ASN A 328 -4.40 3.66 20.15
CA ASN A 328 -5.58 3.15 19.43
C ASN A 328 -5.24 2.15 18.32
N ALA A 329 -3.96 1.78 18.15
CA ALA A 329 -3.53 0.81 17.16
C ALA A 329 -3.84 -0.62 17.64
N LEU A 330 -4.25 -1.45 16.69
CA LEU A 330 -4.38 -2.90 16.83
C LEU A 330 -3.66 -3.54 15.64
N LEU A 331 -2.64 -4.35 15.91
CA LEU A 331 -1.89 -5.09 14.91
C LEU A 331 -2.07 -6.59 15.13
N LYS A 332 -2.43 -7.32 14.08
CA LYS A 332 -2.20 -8.76 13.98
C LYS A 332 -1.16 -8.99 12.90
N PHE A 333 0.02 -9.42 13.29
CA PHE A 333 1.14 -9.62 12.37
C PHE A 333 1.51 -11.09 12.27
N THR A 334 1.66 -11.59 11.05
CA THR A 334 2.27 -12.89 10.78
C THR A 334 3.30 -12.77 9.65
N SER A 335 4.39 -13.51 9.77
CA SER A 335 5.44 -13.54 8.75
C SER A 335 6.01 -14.94 8.61
N ALA A 336 6.25 -15.37 7.37
CA ALA A 336 6.96 -16.60 7.06
C ALA A 336 8.48 -16.48 7.32
N GLN A 337 9.00 -15.26 7.39
CA GLN A 337 10.42 -14.96 7.56
C GLN A 337 10.67 -14.16 8.84
N LYS A 338 11.91 -14.24 9.35
CA LYS A 338 12.36 -13.42 10.48
C LYS A 338 12.27 -11.94 10.12
N VAL A 339 11.67 -11.13 10.98
CA VAL A 339 11.63 -9.66 10.87
C VAL A 339 13.00 -9.10 11.28
N GLY A 340 13.48 -8.03 10.63
CA GLY A 340 14.71 -7.35 11.05
C GLY A 340 14.58 -6.80 12.47
N GLU A 341 13.66 -5.86 12.67
CA GLU A 341 13.33 -5.26 13.97
C GLU A 341 11.82 -5.30 14.25
N PHE A 342 11.42 -5.75 15.44
CA PHE A 342 10.05 -5.66 15.94
C PHE A 342 9.97 -4.68 17.11
N VAL A 343 9.13 -3.65 16.99
CA VAL A 343 9.00 -2.57 17.98
C VAL A 343 7.58 -2.49 18.52
N ILE A 344 7.44 -2.54 19.84
CA ILE A 344 6.20 -2.19 20.55
C ILE A 344 6.42 -0.90 21.35
N ASP A 345 5.80 0.18 20.89
CA ASP A 345 5.86 1.50 21.50
C ASP A 345 4.52 1.92 22.12
N ALA A 346 3.39 1.39 21.64
CA ALA A 346 2.09 1.51 22.30
C ALA A 346 1.09 0.47 21.74
N GLY A 347 -0.18 0.53 22.15
CA GLY A 347 -1.29 -0.14 21.46
C GLY A 347 -1.51 -1.60 21.82
N ALA A 348 -2.18 -2.34 20.94
CA ALA A 348 -2.57 -3.73 21.14
C ALA A 348 -2.03 -4.65 20.03
N LEU A 349 -1.43 -5.77 20.42
CA LEU A 349 -1.00 -6.86 19.54
C LEU A 349 -2.01 -8.01 19.65
N ALA A 350 -2.77 -8.26 18.59
CA ALA A 350 -3.53 -9.50 18.46
C ALA A 350 -2.58 -10.62 18.04
N PHE A 351 -2.47 -11.65 18.87
CA PHE A 351 -1.58 -12.77 18.63
C PHE A 351 -2.05 -13.56 17.39
N GLY A 352 -1.19 -13.59 16.37
CA GLY A 352 -1.40 -14.35 15.13
C GLY A 352 -0.54 -15.60 15.03
N GLY A 353 0.26 -15.90 16.07
CA GLY A 353 1.35 -16.85 16.06
C GLY A 353 2.66 -16.19 16.52
N LYS A 354 3.66 -17.03 16.81
CA LYS A 354 5.00 -16.58 17.23
C LYS A 354 5.61 -15.64 16.18
N ILE A 355 6.10 -14.49 16.62
CA ILE A 355 6.89 -13.56 15.80
C ILE A 355 8.37 -13.87 16.05
N THR A 356 9.15 -14.10 14.99
CA THR A 356 10.61 -14.20 15.09
C THR A 356 11.23 -12.91 14.57
N ALA A 357 12.07 -12.27 15.37
CA ALA A 357 12.74 -11.01 15.06
C ALA A 357 14.26 -11.12 15.21
N GLY A 358 15.01 -10.25 14.53
CA GLY A 358 16.41 -10.00 14.85
C GLY A 358 16.49 -9.19 16.14
N ASP A 359 16.07 -7.93 16.05
CA ASP A 359 16.03 -7.01 17.18
C ASP A 359 14.60 -6.88 17.72
N PHE A 360 14.45 -6.91 19.04
CA PHE A 360 13.18 -6.64 19.73
C PHE A 360 13.32 -5.43 20.65
N THR A 361 12.45 -4.43 20.43
CA THR A 361 12.46 -3.17 21.17
C THR A 361 11.09 -2.93 21.80
N VAL A 362 11.05 -2.59 23.09
CA VAL A 362 9.82 -2.25 23.81
C VAL A 362 9.98 -0.89 24.47
N ALA A 363 9.39 0.14 23.87
CA ALA A 363 9.40 1.51 24.40
C ALA A 363 8.08 1.88 25.10
N ALA A 364 7.07 1.00 25.01
CA ALA A 364 5.75 1.21 25.59
C ALA A 364 5.78 1.30 27.11
N VAL A 365 5.00 2.25 27.65
CA VAL A 365 4.65 2.28 29.08
C VAL A 365 3.63 1.18 29.40
N SER A 366 2.71 0.92 28.47
CA SER A 366 1.73 -0.15 28.56
C SER A 366 1.34 -0.62 27.16
N ALA A 367 1.20 -1.93 26.96
CA ALA A 367 0.70 -2.51 25.73
C ALA A 367 -0.16 -3.75 26.00
N ASP A 368 -1.18 -3.95 25.17
CA ASP A 368 -2.09 -5.09 25.28
C ASP A 368 -1.63 -6.23 24.38
N ILE A 369 -1.76 -7.48 24.84
CA ILE A 369 -1.65 -8.66 23.99
C ILE A 369 -2.98 -9.42 24.04
N ILE A 370 -3.59 -9.60 22.87
CA ILE A 370 -4.92 -10.21 22.73
C ILE A 370 -4.78 -11.62 22.19
N PHE A 371 -5.36 -12.60 22.89
CA PHE A 371 -5.35 -14.00 22.52
C PHE A 371 -6.75 -14.51 22.16
N THR A 372 -6.82 -15.41 21.19
CA THR A 372 -8.04 -16.18 20.93
C THR A 372 -8.18 -17.34 21.90
N ALA A 373 -9.39 -17.89 22.04
CA ALA A 373 -9.60 -19.09 22.85
C ALA A 373 -8.76 -20.30 22.39
N ALA A 374 -8.41 -20.36 21.10
CA ALA A 374 -7.56 -21.41 20.56
C ALA A 374 -6.09 -21.25 20.99
N ASP A 375 -5.60 -20.01 21.07
CA ASP A 375 -4.23 -19.73 21.52
C ASP A 375 -4.06 -20.13 22.99
N LEU A 376 -5.04 -19.77 23.83
CA LEU A 376 -5.06 -20.03 25.28
C LEU A 376 -5.20 -21.53 25.65
N ALA A 377 -5.38 -22.41 24.67
CA ALA A 377 -5.30 -23.85 24.90
C ALA A 377 -3.86 -24.32 25.18
N ALA A 378 -2.85 -23.53 24.76
CA ALA A 378 -1.46 -23.75 25.14
C ALA A 378 -1.22 -23.26 26.57
N HIS A 379 -0.48 -24.02 27.38
CA HIS A 379 -0.12 -23.58 28.74
C HIS A 379 0.94 -22.47 28.75
N GLU A 380 1.76 -22.43 27.69
CA GLU A 380 2.85 -21.47 27.52
C GLU A 380 2.88 -21.02 26.06
N ILE A 381 2.92 -19.70 25.85
CA ILE A 381 2.86 -19.09 24.52
C ILE A 381 4.11 -18.22 24.34
N VAL A 382 4.92 -18.55 23.34
CA VAL A 382 6.01 -17.69 22.90
C VAL A 382 5.44 -16.63 21.96
N VAL A 383 5.39 -15.38 22.43
CA VAL A 383 4.84 -14.25 21.67
C VAL A 383 5.87 -13.77 20.64
N VAL A 384 7.07 -13.45 21.12
CA VAL A 384 8.21 -13.00 20.30
C VAL A 384 9.44 -13.81 20.66
N GLU A 385 10.17 -14.26 19.65
CA GLU A 385 11.51 -14.84 19.75
C GLU A 385 12.49 -13.89 19.05
N PHE A 386 13.59 -13.53 19.69
CA PHE A 386 14.51 -12.50 19.22
C PHE A 386 15.99 -12.90 19.35
N ASP A 387 16.82 -12.39 18.44
CA ASP A 387 18.27 -12.57 18.49
C ASP A 387 18.93 -11.57 19.46
N TYR A 388 18.37 -10.35 19.57
CA TYR A 388 18.85 -9.29 20.46
C TYR A 388 17.69 -8.50 21.07
N LEU A 389 17.72 -8.36 22.39
CA LEU A 389 16.86 -7.41 23.10
C LEU A 389 17.49 -6.02 23.12
N SER A 390 16.83 -5.01 22.55
CA SER A 390 17.37 -3.65 22.41
C SER A 390 17.42 -2.85 23.72
N ASN A 391 16.50 -3.13 24.65
CA ASN A 391 16.37 -2.40 25.90
C ASN A 391 15.80 -3.27 27.03
N ASP A 392 16.11 -2.93 28.27
CA ASP A 392 15.59 -3.61 29.46
C ASP A 392 14.18 -3.11 29.82
N PHE A 393 13.31 -3.99 30.30
CA PHE A 393 11.96 -3.68 30.78
C PHE A 393 11.40 -4.84 31.63
N ASP A 394 10.47 -4.56 32.55
CA ASP A 394 9.69 -5.61 33.24
C ASP A 394 8.46 -5.97 32.39
N PRO A 395 8.38 -7.20 31.85
CA PRO A 395 7.27 -7.59 31.00
C PRO A 395 5.92 -7.59 31.73
N ASN A 396 5.88 -7.76 33.06
CA ASN A 396 4.64 -7.73 33.84
C ASN A 396 4.17 -6.30 34.17
N GLU A 397 5.06 -5.31 34.09
CA GLU A 397 4.66 -3.90 34.22
C GLU A 397 4.18 -3.33 32.88
N VAL A 398 4.72 -3.82 31.76
CA VAL A 398 4.41 -3.32 30.41
C VAL A 398 3.21 -4.01 29.78
N PHE A 399 3.11 -5.34 29.87
CA PHE A 399 2.12 -6.10 29.10
C PHE A 399 0.94 -6.56 29.93
N THR A 400 -0.27 -6.40 29.38
CA THR A 400 -1.50 -6.98 29.92
C THR A 400 -2.16 -7.91 28.90
N ALA A 401 -2.59 -9.08 29.34
CA ALA A 401 -3.20 -10.09 28.47
C ALA A 401 -4.73 -9.99 28.48
N TYR A 402 -5.32 -10.00 27.29
CA TYR A 402 -6.78 -9.94 27.08
C TYR A 402 -7.27 -11.09 26.18
N ASP A 403 -8.54 -11.46 26.34
CA ASP A 403 -9.25 -12.29 25.37
C ASP A 403 -9.82 -11.45 24.22
N GLU A 404 -10.34 -12.11 23.18
CA GLU A 404 -10.97 -11.46 22.03
C GLU A 404 -12.21 -10.61 22.36
N ASN A 405 -12.79 -10.77 23.56
CA ASN A 405 -13.94 -9.99 24.04
C ASN A 405 -13.50 -8.77 24.87
N GLY A 406 -12.20 -8.58 25.09
CA GLY A 406 -11.65 -7.49 25.90
C GLY A 406 -11.66 -7.76 27.40
N ASN A 407 -11.80 -9.01 27.84
CA ASN A 407 -11.64 -9.36 29.24
C ASN A 407 -10.18 -9.63 29.56
N GLU A 408 -9.67 -9.05 30.65
CA GLU A 408 -8.35 -9.38 31.16
C GLU A 408 -8.33 -10.84 31.63
N ILE A 409 -7.37 -11.61 31.15
CA ILE A 409 -7.29 -13.05 31.44
C ILE A 409 -6.34 -13.39 32.59
N GLY A 410 -5.56 -12.41 33.07
CA GLY A 410 -4.48 -12.63 34.03
C GLY A 410 -3.29 -13.38 33.42
N GLY A 411 -2.53 -14.10 34.23
CA GLY A 411 -1.30 -14.79 33.80
C GLY A 411 -0.05 -13.98 34.10
N GLU A 412 1.10 -14.46 33.63
CA GLU A 412 2.39 -13.78 33.82
C GLU A 412 3.15 -13.73 32.50
N PHE A 413 3.78 -12.59 32.22
CA PHE A 413 4.75 -12.45 31.15
C PHE A 413 6.17 -12.61 31.71
N SER A 414 7.06 -13.19 30.91
CA SER A 414 8.46 -13.37 31.29
C SER A 414 9.40 -13.20 30.08
N LEU A 415 10.64 -12.81 30.37
CA LEU A 415 11.74 -12.73 29.41
C LEU A 415 12.78 -13.81 29.72
N THR A 416 13.24 -14.52 28.69
CA THR A 416 14.25 -15.58 28.83
C THR A 416 15.68 -15.14 28.49
N GLY A 417 15.88 -13.89 28.06
CA GLY A 417 17.19 -13.29 27.77
C GLY A 417 17.27 -11.83 28.21
N GLY A 418 18.47 -11.33 28.49
CA GLY A 418 18.70 -9.94 28.90
C GLY A 418 18.98 -8.98 27.74
N MET A 419 19.17 -7.70 28.06
CA MET A 419 19.54 -6.68 27.07
C MET A 419 20.81 -7.08 26.30
N GLY A 420 20.75 -7.04 24.98
CA GLY A 420 21.82 -7.46 24.07
C GLY A 420 21.99 -8.97 23.92
N GLU A 421 21.11 -9.78 24.51
CA GLU A 421 21.11 -11.23 24.42
C GLU A 421 19.90 -11.74 23.63
N SER A 422 20.02 -12.97 23.11
CA SER A 422 18.91 -13.68 22.48
C SER A 422 17.94 -14.22 23.53
N GLY A 423 16.66 -14.26 23.22
CA GLY A 423 15.65 -14.75 24.14
C GLY A 423 14.25 -14.70 23.55
N SER A 424 13.26 -14.79 24.44
CA SER A 424 11.85 -14.77 24.08
C SER A 424 11.02 -14.00 25.09
N LEU A 425 9.96 -13.36 24.60
CA LEU A 425 8.82 -12.92 25.40
C LEU A 425 7.81 -14.06 25.48
N VAL A 426 7.55 -14.55 26.69
CA VAL A 426 6.69 -15.71 26.95
C VAL A 426 5.53 -15.31 27.84
N PHE A 427 4.33 -15.78 27.50
CA PHE A 427 3.13 -15.66 28.32
C PHE A 427 2.74 -17.04 28.89
N THR A 428 2.59 -17.12 30.21
CA THR A 428 2.11 -18.31 30.90
C THR A 428 0.62 -18.18 31.16
N VAL A 429 -0.16 -19.08 30.56
CA VAL A 429 -1.62 -19.06 30.68
C VAL A 429 -2.01 -19.48 32.11
N PRO A 430 -2.85 -18.69 32.80
CA PRO A 430 -3.27 -19.03 34.15
C PRO A 430 -4.05 -20.35 34.18
N GLU A 431 -3.61 -21.29 35.02
CA GLU A 431 -4.26 -22.59 35.12
C GLU A 431 -5.72 -22.45 35.60
N PRO A 432 -6.72 -22.90 34.80
CA PRO A 432 -8.12 -22.84 35.22
C PRO A 432 -8.39 -23.61 36.51
N ALA A 433 -7.62 -24.69 36.74
CA ALA A 433 -7.71 -25.54 37.93
C ALA A 433 -7.23 -24.84 39.20
N ALA A 434 -6.23 -23.97 39.13
CA ALA A 434 -5.72 -23.22 40.28
C ALA A 434 -6.77 -22.19 40.77
N TYR A 435 -7.42 -21.48 39.84
CA TYR A 435 -8.54 -20.58 40.14
C TYR A 435 -9.75 -21.33 40.71
N ALA A 436 -10.12 -22.46 40.10
CA ALA A 436 -11.21 -23.29 40.58
C ALA A 436 -10.92 -23.89 41.99
N ALA A 437 -9.67 -24.28 42.26
CA ALA A 437 -9.26 -24.79 43.56
C ALA A 437 -9.27 -23.70 44.64
N ALA A 438 -8.80 -22.48 44.33
CA ALA A 438 -8.86 -21.34 45.24
C ALA A 438 -10.31 -20.93 45.55
N LEU A 439 -11.18 -20.87 44.54
CA LEU A 439 -12.61 -20.61 44.71
C LEU A 439 -13.31 -21.74 45.47
N GLY A 440 -12.96 -22.99 45.20
CA GLY A 440 -13.47 -24.16 45.92
C GLY A 440 -13.06 -24.16 47.40
N ALA A 441 -11.80 -23.81 47.69
CA ALA A 441 -11.31 -23.67 49.05
C ALA A 441 -11.99 -22.51 49.80
N LEU A 442 -12.22 -21.37 49.14
CA LEU A 442 -12.94 -20.23 49.70
C LEU A 442 -14.41 -20.58 49.98
N ALA A 443 -15.09 -21.25 49.05
CA ALA A 443 -16.46 -21.72 49.22
C ALA A 443 -16.57 -22.70 50.40
N LEU A 444 -15.60 -23.62 50.53
CA LEU A 444 -15.51 -24.54 51.65
C LEU A 444 -15.31 -23.79 52.97
N PHE A 445 -14.43 -22.78 53.02
CA PHE A 445 -14.19 -21.96 54.20
C PHE A 445 -15.45 -21.19 54.63
N ILE A 446 -16.17 -20.57 53.70
CA ILE A 446 -17.44 -19.87 53.97
C ILE A 446 -18.50 -20.86 54.47
N ALA A 447 -18.60 -22.05 53.86
CA ALA A 447 -19.52 -23.10 54.29
C ALA A 447 -19.22 -23.59 55.71
N VAL A 448 -17.94 -23.77 56.06
CA VAL A 448 -17.50 -24.11 57.42
C VAL A 448 -17.81 -22.99 58.41
N ARG A 449 -17.63 -21.73 58.03
CA ARG A 449 -17.91 -20.56 58.88
C ARG A 449 -19.42 -20.34 59.11
N ARG A 450 -20.28 -20.66 58.14
CA ARG A 450 -21.75 -20.63 58.30
C ARG A 450 -22.32 -21.78 59.15
N ARG A 451 -21.52 -22.83 59.42
CA ARG A 451 -21.92 -24.00 60.20
C ARG A 451 -21.60 -23.89 61.69
N LYS A 452 -20.84 -22.85 62.08
CA LYS A 452 -20.72 -22.37 63.47
C LYS A 452 -21.74 -21.26 63.68
#